data_AF-A0AAN4Z0B6-F1
#
_entry.id   AF-A0AAN4Z0B6-F1
#
_cell.length_a   1.000
_cell.length_b   1.000
_cell.length_c   1.000
_cell.angle_alpha   90.00
_cell.angle_beta   90.00
_cell.angle_gamma   90.00
#
_symmetry.space_group_name_H-M   'P 1'
#
loop_
_entity.id
_entity.type
_entity.pdbx_description
1 polymer ?
#
loop_
_entity_poly.entity_id
_entity_poly.type
_entity_poly.pdbx_seq_one_letter_code
_entity_poly.pdbx_strand_id
1 'polypeptide(L)'
;MEPEPYVKSSWQEVAMVPLPGVIRSTPSGYRVILGEIMDENWNTSVLPHGTKPLSVQAILIKMAGVWAKVQLLCKGNKSGSILLERFESGLKLSQIATALFDDAKPYRNSDSHPHLESNYNRAQTPQDQQDLLIMHDTLYHQCQISIHSMIVPLFSGIADEDTSEKTVEAADLRQSARTVAEHADLLRRLLEPYLSGQRHVSFLPPLVSYAAFVVGIVFLLMEISCPSRSSGINVNGLGVETCGNGNENGQGCRLSAVQSILNLLDIQRVYWRALQRPVRLSWSLGVVDCLELCRVLTTGS
;
A
#
# COMPACT_ATOMS: atom_id res chain seq x y z
N MET A 1 16.91 -19.77 -18.37
CA MET A 1 16.93 -19.82 -16.89
C MET A 1 16.81 -18.41 -16.40
N GLU A 2 15.74 -18.10 -15.67
CA GLU A 2 15.66 -16.84 -14.94
C GLU A 2 16.71 -16.83 -13.82
N PRO A 3 17.37 -15.69 -13.54
CA PRO A 3 18.22 -15.60 -12.36
C PRO A 3 17.36 -15.85 -11.12
N GLU A 4 17.75 -16.82 -10.29
CA GLU A 4 17.08 -17.00 -9.00
C GLU A 4 17.07 -15.66 -8.26
N PRO A 5 15.93 -15.25 -7.67
CA PRO A 5 15.88 -14.02 -6.89
C PRO A 5 16.96 -14.11 -5.83
N TYR A 6 17.91 -13.17 -5.88
CA TYR A 6 19.14 -13.18 -5.07
C TYR A 6 18.85 -13.28 -3.57
N VAL A 7 17.62 -12.98 -3.15
CA VAL A 7 17.14 -13.27 -1.81
C VAL A 7 15.67 -13.71 -1.86
N LYS A 8 15.42 -15.03 -1.81
CA LYS A 8 14.05 -15.56 -1.62
C LYS A 8 13.42 -15.06 -0.32
N SER A 9 14.26 -14.65 0.65
CA SER A 9 13.83 -14.15 1.96
C SER A 9 14.73 -13.05 2.56
N SER A 10 14.84 -11.88 1.91
CA SER A 10 15.70 -10.78 2.43
C SER A 10 15.36 -10.31 3.83
N TRP A 11 14.10 -10.46 4.25
CA TRP A 11 13.69 -10.16 5.62
C TRP A 11 14.24 -11.15 6.66
N GLN A 12 14.56 -12.39 6.27
CA GLN A 12 15.17 -13.38 7.17
C GLN A 12 16.63 -13.05 7.46
N GLU A 13 17.36 -12.52 6.47
CA GLU A 13 18.77 -12.12 6.65
C GLU A 13 18.93 -10.91 7.58
N VAL A 14 17.91 -10.04 7.64
CA VAL A 14 17.88 -8.87 8.53
C VAL A 14 17.05 -9.12 9.79
N ALA A 15 16.63 -10.36 10.05
CA ALA A 15 15.96 -10.71 11.29
C ALA A 15 16.90 -10.45 12.49
N MET A 16 16.32 -10.05 13.61
CA MET A 16 16.99 -9.68 14.86
C MET A 16 17.92 -8.46 14.75
N VAL A 17 17.98 -7.80 13.59
CA VAL A 17 18.68 -6.53 13.43
C VAL A 17 17.87 -5.42 14.11
N PRO A 18 18.52 -4.51 14.87
CA PRO A 18 17.85 -3.36 15.46
C PRO A 18 17.16 -2.50 14.41
N LEU A 19 15.89 -2.18 14.67
CA LEU A 19 15.15 -1.20 13.89
C LEU A 19 15.75 0.20 14.05
N PRO A 20 15.52 1.11 13.09
CA PRO A 20 15.98 2.49 13.15
C PRO A 20 15.70 3.15 14.51
N GLY A 21 16.76 3.41 15.26
CA GLY A 21 16.72 4.05 16.56
C GLY A 21 16.90 5.57 16.48
N VAL A 22 17.06 6.20 17.65
CA VAL A 22 17.34 7.64 17.76
C VAL A 22 18.83 7.86 17.96
N ILE A 23 19.44 8.70 17.14
CA ILE A 23 20.83 9.14 17.32
C ILE A 23 20.81 10.46 18.09
N ARG A 24 21.43 10.49 19.27
CA ARG A 24 21.50 11.68 20.13
C ARG A 24 22.92 12.24 20.16
N SER A 25 23.05 13.55 19.95
CA SER A 25 24.29 14.25 20.27
C SER A 25 24.44 14.34 21.79
N THR A 26 25.59 13.91 22.30
CA THR A 26 25.99 14.07 23.71
C THR A 26 27.23 14.96 23.77
N PRO A 27 27.57 15.53 24.94
CA PRO A 27 28.84 16.26 25.11
C PRO A 27 30.09 15.43 24.77
N SER A 28 29.97 14.09 24.77
CA SER A 28 31.02 13.12 24.46
C SER A 28 30.96 12.55 23.03
N GLY A 29 30.08 13.05 22.16
CA GLY A 29 29.94 12.58 20.77
C GLY A 29 28.49 12.23 20.41
N TYR A 30 28.28 11.05 19.83
CA TYR A 30 26.95 10.56 19.46
C TYR A 30 26.61 9.28 20.21
N ARG A 31 25.38 9.19 20.69
CA ARG A 31 24.81 7.99 21.32
C ARG A 31 23.65 7.49 20.48
N VAL A 32 23.77 6.25 20.00
CA VAL A 32 22.68 5.54 19.33
C VAL A 32 21.79 4.88 20.38
N ILE A 33 20.49 5.15 20.33
CA ILE A 33 19.49 4.54 21.22
C ILE A 33 18.61 3.65 20.35
N LEU A 34 18.77 2.34 20.51
CA LEU A 34 18.02 1.31 19.81
C LEU A 34 16.82 0.89 20.67
N GLY A 35 15.65 0.79 20.04
CA GLY A 35 14.40 0.50 20.74
C GLY A 35 13.93 -0.94 20.56
N GLU A 36 13.92 -1.41 19.31
CA GLU A 36 13.18 -2.60 18.91
C GLU A 36 13.96 -3.43 17.89
N ILE A 37 13.62 -4.71 17.81
CA ILE A 37 14.07 -5.67 16.80
C ILE A 37 12.85 -6.38 16.22
N MET A 38 13.00 -6.98 15.04
CA MET A 38 11.99 -7.85 14.44
C MET A 38 12.55 -9.25 14.25
N ASP A 39 11.80 -10.28 14.61
CA ASP A 39 12.20 -11.66 14.32
C ASP A 39 11.92 -12.04 12.85
N GLU A 40 12.32 -13.25 12.46
CA GLU A 40 12.07 -13.83 11.13
C GLU A 40 10.57 -13.92 10.76
N ASN A 41 9.72 -13.99 11.79
CA ASN A 41 8.28 -14.00 11.70
C ASN A 41 7.67 -12.59 11.73
N TRP A 42 8.52 -11.56 11.73
CA TRP A 42 8.14 -10.14 11.75
C TRP A 42 7.39 -9.72 13.01
N ASN A 43 7.58 -10.47 14.10
CA ASN A 43 7.12 -10.07 15.42
C ASN A 43 8.09 -9.04 16.00
N THR A 44 7.52 -7.99 16.59
CA THR A 44 8.32 -6.94 17.25
C THR A 44 8.70 -7.38 18.66
N SER A 45 9.97 -7.20 19.03
CA SER A 45 10.43 -7.31 20.41
C SER A 45 11.15 -6.02 20.84
N VAL A 46 10.89 -5.59 22.08
CA VAL A 46 11.55 -4.41 22.67
C VAL A 46 12.88 -4.81 23.28
N LEU A 47 13.93 -4.04 23.00
CA LEU A 47 15.25 -4.28 23.58
C LEU A 47 15.28 -3.91 25.08
N PRO A 48 16.07 -4.60 25.93
CA PRO A 48 16.08 -4.42 27.40
C PRO A 48 16.38 -3.01 27.91
N HIS A 49 16.95 -2.15 27.06
CA HIS A 49 17.28 -0.75 27.36
C HIS A 49 16.60 0.23 26.38
N GLY A 50 15.63 -0.25 25.61
CA GLY A 50 14.90 0.55 24.63
C GLY A 50 13.94 1.52 25.33
N THR A 51 13.99 2.80 24.94
CA THR A 51 12.90 3.73 25.27
C THR A 51 11.80 3.63 24.23
N LYS A 52 10.56 3.92 24.66
CA LYS A 52 9.33 3.71 23.90
C LYS A 52 8.92 4.78 22.86
N PRO A 53 9.68 5.82 22.47
CA PRO A 53 9.28 6.52 21.26
C PRO A 53 9.71 5.67 20.07
N LEU A 54 8.74 5.08 19.37
CA LEU A 54 8.98 4.55 18.03
C LEU A 54 9.51 5.71 17.17
N SER A 55 10.47 5.43 16.29
CA SER A 55 10.79 6.39 15.23
C SER A 55 9.82 6.16 14.08
N VAL A 56 9.49 7.21 13.31
CA VAL A 56 8.65 7.07 12.11
C VAL A 56 9.33 6.14 11.09
N GLN A 57 10.65 6.08 11.10
CA GLN A 57 11.45 5.14 10.34
C GLN A 57 11.22 3.69 10.79
N ALA A 58 11.23 3.42 12.10
CA ALA A 58 11.01 2.08 12.63
C ALA A 58 9.60 1.57 12.27
N ILE A 59 8.57 2.41 12.43
CA ILE A 59 7.20 2.00 12.10
C ILE A 59 7.02 1.79 10.59
N LEU A 60 7.66 2.61 9.74
CA LEU A 60 7.70 2.40 8.30
C LEU A 60 8.36 1.07 7.93
N ILE A 61 9.52 0.74 8.52
CA ILE A 61 10.22 -0.54 8.24
C ILE A 61 9.36 -1.73 8.66
N LYS A 62 8.69 -1.65 9.82
CA LYS A 62 7.73 -2.69 10.24
C LYS A 62 6.62 -2.86 9.20
N MET A 63 5.98 -1.78 8.76
CA MET A 63 4.94 -1.85 7.73
C MET A 63 5.47 -2.41 6.40
N ALA A 64 6.67 -2.01 5.99
CA ALA A 64 7.30 -2.48 4.75
C ALA A 64 7.53 -3.99 4.72
N GLY A 65 7.87 -4.62 5.85
CA GLY A 65 7.98 -6.07 5.86
C GLY A 65 6.64 -6.80 5.98
N VAL A 66 5.60 -6.18 6.56
CA VAL A 66 4.23 -6.72 6.42
C VAL A 66 3.83 -6.73 4.95
N TRP A 67 4.07 -5.63 4.24
CA TRP A 67 3.86 -5.55 2.79
C TRP A 67 4.64 -6.61 2.02
N ALA A 68 5.93 -6.81 2.34
CA ALA A 68 6.73 -7.85 1.70
C ALA A 68 6.11 -9.24 1.92
N LYS A 69 5.62 -9.55 3.12
CA LYS A 69 4.92 -10.80 3.42
C LYS A 69 3.62 -10.97 2.65
N VAL A 70 2.84 -9.90 2.53
CA VAL A 70 1.63 -9.89 1.70
C VAL A 70 1.99 -10.19 0.24
N GLN A 71 3.03 -9.56 -0.30
CA GLN A 71 3.47 -9.80 -1.67
C GLN A 71 3.89 -11.26 -1.92
N LEU A 72 4.60 -11.88 -0.98
CA LEU A 72 4.94 -13.30 -1.08
C LEU A 72 3.71 -14.20 -0.99
N LEU A 73 2.78 -13.85 -0.10
CA LEU A 73 1.53 -14.58 0.07
C LEU A 73 0.70 -14.52 -1.21
N CYS A 74 0.64 -13.37 -1.88
CA CYS A 74 -0.05 -13.21 -3.17
C CYS A 74 0.69 -13.93 -4.32
N LYS A 75 2.03 -13.87 -4.36
CA LYS A 75 2.86 -14.55 -5.39
C LYS A 75 2.93 -16.07 -5.23
N GLY A 76 2.68 -16.58 -4.03
CA GLY A 76 2.83 -17.98 -3.67
C GLY A 76 1.80 -18.88 -4.35
N ASN A 77 1.94 -19.14 -5.65
CA ASN A 77 1.36 -20.30 -6.33
C ASN A 77 2.11 -21.58 -5.92
N LYS A 78 2.26 -21.81 -4.61
CA LYS A 78 2.73 -23.11 -4.13
C LYS A 78 1.60 -24.10 -4.43
N SER A 79 1.80 -24.88 -5.48
CA SER A 79 0.99 -26.04 -5.85
C SER A 79 0.64 -26.81 -4.57
N GLY A 80 -0.61 -26.69 -4.09
CA GLY A 80 -1.12 -27.40 -2.92
C GLY A 80 -1.64 -26.58 -1.73
N SER A 81 -1.45 -25.24 -1.66
CA SER A 81 -2.08 -24.45 -0.58
C SER A 81 -3.48 -23.97 -0.98
N ILE A 82 -4.48 -24.31 -0.18
CA ILE A 82 -5.89 -23.96 -0.40
C ILE A 82 -6.06 -22.43 -0.29
N LEU A 83 -6.79 -21.81 -1.22
CA LEU A 83 -7.06 -20.36 -1.25
C LEU A 83 -7.52 -19.81 0.10
N LEU A 84 -8.37 -20.56 0.81
CA LEU A 84 -8.88 -20.21 2.13
C LEU A 84 -7.76 -20.09 3.18
N GLU A 85 -6.82 -21.04 3.25
CA GLU A 85 -5.71 -21.00 4.21
C GLU A 85 -4.77 -19.81 3.94
N ARG A 86 -4.57 -19.50 2.65
CA ARG A 86 -3.84 -18.30 2.23
C ARG A 86 -4.56 -17.04 2.67
N PHE A 87 -5.88 -16.98 2.49
CA PHE A 87 -6.69 -15.85 2.92
C PHE A 87 -6.67 -15.66 4.44
N GLU A 88 -6.83 -16.73 5.23
CA GLU A 88 -6.71 -16.69 6.70
C GLU A 88 -5.33 -16.19 7.16
N SER A 89 -4.27 -16.64 6.50
CA SER A 89 -2.90 -16.13 6.74
C SER A 89 -2.80 -14.65 6.38
N GLY A 90 -3.47 -14.22 5.31
CA GLY A 90 -3.60 -12.82 4.92
C GLY A 90 -4.32 -11.99 5.97
N LEU A 91 -5.41 -12.49 6.56
CA LEU A 91 -6.15 -11.78 7.62
C LEU A 91 -5.28 -11.53 8.86
N LYS A 92 -4.38 -12.46 9.22
CA LYS A 92 -3.40 -12.23 10.30
C LYS A 92 -2.44 -11.08 9.96
N LEU A 93 -1.97 -11.01 8.72
CA LEU A 93 -1.13 -9.90 8.24
C LEU A 93 -1.90 -8.57 8.21
N SER A 94 -3.19 -8.59 7.82
CA SER A 94 -4.08 -7.43 7.87
C SER A 94 -4.19 -6.88 9.29
N GLN A 95 -4.39 -7.74 10.29
CA GLN A 95 -4.47 -7.34 11.70
C GLN A 95 -3.16 -6.68 12.19
N ILE A 96 -2.00 -7.25 11.82
CA ILE A 96 -0.69 -6.67 12.15
C ILE A 96 -0.54 -5.30 11.48
N ALA A 97 -0.89 -5.18 10.20
CA ALA A 97 -0.85 -3.91 9.47
C ALA A 97 -1.74 -2.85 10.14
N THR A 98 -2.95 -3.22 10.56
CA THR A 98 -3.87 -2.31 11.27
C THR A 98 -3.30 -1.84 12.59
N ALA A 99 -2.72 -2.75 13.39
CA ALA A 99 -2.07 -2.37 14.65
C ALA A 99 -0.93 -1.37 14.43
N LEU A 100 -0.07 -1.61 13.43
CA LEU A 100 1.01 -0.67 13.07
C LEU A 100 0.46 0.66 12.54
N PHE A 101 -0.63 0.62 11.77
CA PHE A 101 -1.30 1.81 11.30
C PHE A 101 -1.84 2.66 12.47
N ASP A 102 -2.40 2.02 13.48
CA ASP A 102 -2.90 2.68 14.69
C ASP A 102 -1.77 3.22 15.58
N ASP A 103 -0.67 2.48 15.72
CA ASP A 103 0.52 2.91 16.46
C ASP A 103 1.15 4.18 15.87
N ALA A 104 0.93 4.46 14.58
CA ALA A 104 1.39 5.67 13.92
C ALA A 104 0.53 6.93 14.18
N LYS A 105 -0.62 6.81 14.86
CA LYS A 105 -1.52 7.96 15.16
C LYS A 105 -0.83 9.17 15.83
N PRO A 106 0.08 9.00 16.80
CA PRO A 106 0.74 10.13 17.45
C PRO A 106 1.54 11.01 16.48
N TYR A 107 2.09 10.43 15.41
CA TYR A 107 2.89 11.16 14.41
C TYR A 107 2.02 11.91 13.39
N ARG A 108 0.78 11.46 13.15
CA ARG A 108 -0.18 12.12 12.25
C ARG A 108 -0.84 13.32 12.90
N ASN A 109 -1.12 13.24 14.20
CA ASN A 109 -1.84 14.29 14.94
C ASN A 109 -0.90 15.36 15.52
N SER A 110 0.38 15.35 15.16
CA SER A 110 1.41 16.24 15.74
C SER A 110 1.39 17.66 15.17
N ASP A 111 0.31 18.08 14.50
CA ASP A 111 0.15 19.41 13.91
C ASP A 111 0.14 20.57 14.93
N SER A 112 0.35 20.34 16.24
CA SER A 112 0.33 21.41 17.22
C SER A 112 0.98 21.08 18.58
N HIS A 113 2.24 20.67 18.64
CA HIS A 113 3.06 20.95 19.85
C HIS A 113 4.57 21.07 19.57
N PRO A 114 5.13 22.29 19.54
CA PRO A 114 6.57 22.54 19.57
C PRO A 114 7.26 22.12 20.89
N HIS A 115 6.57 21.44 21.82
CA HIS A 115 6.99 21.36 23.23
C HIS A 115 7.32 19.95 23.75
N LEU A 116 7.42 18.94 22.90
CA LEU A 116 8.14 17.69 23.25
C LEU A 116 9.37 17.41 22.40
N GLU A 117 9.75 18.35 21.53
CA GLU A 117 11.05 18.37 20.87
C GLU A 117 11.83 19.58 21.35
N SER A 118 12.39 19.49 22.54
CA SER A 118 13.58 20.29 22.83
C SER A 118 14.61 19.99 21.74
N ASN A 119 14.93 20.94 20.87
CA ASN A 119 16.21 21.13 20.16
C ASN A 119 17.04 19.90 19.68
N TYR A 120 16.47 18.72 19.43
CA TYR A 120 17.24 17.48 19.30
C TYR A 120 17.16 16.80 17.92
N ASN A 121 16.30 17.27 17.01
CA ASN A 121 16.15 16.73 15.65
C ASN A 121 16.50 17.76 14.57
N ARG A 122 17.69 18.39 14.65
CA ARG A 122 18.12 19.39 13.64
C ARG A 122 18.33 18.82 12.22
N ALA A 123 18.21 17.50 12.03
CA ALA A 123 18.51 16.83 10.76
C ALA A 123 17.28 16.40 9.96
N GLN A 124 16.08 16.35 10.56
CA GLN A 124 14.89 15.85 9.88
C GLN A 124 13.84 16.94 9.82
N THR A 125 13.49 17.36 8.60
CA THR A 125 12.47 18.38 8.42
C THR A 125 11.10 17.76 8.69
N PRO A 126 10.10 18.55 9.15
CA PRO A 126 8.71 18.08 9.24
C PRO A 126 8.21 17.46 7.92
N GLN A 127 8.75 17.93 6.79
CA GLN A 127 8.48 17.40 5.47
C GLN A 127 8.98 15.96 5.29
N ASP A 128 10.20 15.65 5.73
CA ASP A 128 10.76 14.29 5.64
C ASP A 128 9.94 13.30 6.47
N GLN A 129 9.46 13.73 7.64
CA GLN A 129 8.59 12.91 8.48
C GLN A 129 7.25 12.63 7.80
N GLN A 130 6.65 13.66 7.19
CA GLN A 130 5.40 13.52 6.45
C GLN A 130 5.55 12.56 5.26
N ASP A 131 6.68 12.58 4.57
CA ASP A 131 6.93 11.71 3.42
C ASP A 131 7.05 10.24 3.82
N LEU A 132 7.70 9.97 4.97
CA LEU A 132 7.73 8.63 5.56
C LEU A 132 6.34 8.15 5.98
N LEU A 133 5.51 9.04 6.53
CA LEU A 133 4.12 8.71 6.92
C LEU A 133 3.24 8.43 5.70
N ILE A 134 3.36 9.21 4.63
CA ILE A 134 2.63 8.93 3.37
C ILE A 134 3.01 7.54 2.84
N MET A 135 4.31 7.20 2.85
CA MET A 135 4.76 5.88 2.41
C MET A 135 4.20 4.77 3.32
N HIS A 136 4.23 4.96 4.63
CA HIS A 136 3.69 4.02 5.61
C HIS A 136 2.18 3.80 5.42
N ASP A 137 1.40 4.87 5.31
CA ASP A 137 -0.05 4.81 5.17
C ASP A 137 -0.46 4.20 3.82
N THR A 138 0.31 4.49 2.77
CA THR A 138 0.15 3.84 1.48
C THR A 138 0.36 2.34 1.57
N LEU A 139 1.44 1.90 2.22
CA LEU A 139 1.75 0.47 2.39
C LEU A 139 0.65 -0.26 3.16
N TYR A 140 0.11 0.36 4.22
CA TYR A 140 -1.04 -0.17 4.94
C TYR A 140 -2.23 -0.43 4.02
N HIS A 141 -2.68 0.58 3.27
CA HIS A 141 -3.82 0.43 2.36
C HIS A 141 -3.54 -0.58 1.24
N GLN A 142 -2.31 -0.63 0.72
CA GLN A 142 -1.92 -1.65 -0.26
C GLN A 142 -1.98 -3.07 0.32
N CYS A 143 -1.61 -3.28 1.58
CA CYS A 143 -1.75 -4.57 2.24
C CYS A 143 -3.22 -5.00 2.25
N GLN A 144 -4.11 -4.12 2.70
CA GLN A 144 -5.54 -4.42 2.78
C GLN A 144 -6.14 -4.71 1.39
N ILE A 145 -5.84 -3.87 0.40
CA ILE A 145 -6.28 -4.08 -0.98
C ILE A 145 -5.79 -5.45 -1.49
N SER A 146 -4.50 -5.76 -1.33
CA SER A 146 -3.91 -6.98 -1.89
C SER A 146 -4.44 -8.24 -1.22
N ILE A 147 -4.59 -8.23 0.11
CA ILE A 147 -5.10 -9.39 0.87
C ILE A 147 -6.54 -9.70 0.48
N HIS A 148 -7.41 -8.68 0.50
CA HIS A 148 -8.83 -8.87 0.23
C HIS A 148 -9.12 -9.13 -1.26
N SER A 149 -8.27 -8.63 -2.17
CA SER A 149 -8.38 -8.94 -3.59
C SER A 149 -8.16 -10.40 -3.92
N MET A 150 -7.46 -11.18 -3.07
CA MET A 150 -7.15 -12.60 -3.35
C MET A 150 -8.39 -13.46 -3.54
N ILE A 151 -9.46 -13.17 -2.81
CA ILE A 151 -10.68 -13.99 -2.82
C ILE A 151 -11.81 -13.36 -3.63
N VAL A 152 -11.70 -12.08 -3.99
CA VAL A 152 -12.76 -11.39 -4.74
C VAL A 152 -12.57 -11.67 -6.24
N PRO A 153 -13.49 -12.40 -6.91
CA PRO A 153 -13.32 -12.79 -8.32
C PRO A 153 -12.99 -11.64 -9.25
N LEU A 154 -13.63 -10.47 -9.02
CA LEU A 154 -13.40 -9.25 -9.77
C LEU A 154 -11.93 -8.78 -9.76
N PHE A 155 -11.21 -9.02 -8.66
CA PHE A 155 -9.83 -8.55 -8.47
C PHE A 155 -8.80 -9.68 -8.54
N SER A 156 -9.20 -10.93 -8.29
CA SER A 156 -8.31 -12.09 -8.26
C SER A 156 -8.07 -12.71 -9.63
N GLY A 157 -8.96 -12.48 -10.60
CA GLY A 157 -8.93 -13.14 -11.90
C GLY A 157 -9.28 -14.64 -11.85
N ILE A 158 -9.77 -15.13 -10.70
CA ILE A 158 -10.28 -16.50 -10.54
C ILE A 158 -11.72 -16.50 -11.05
N ALA A 159 -12.02 -17.37 -12.04
CA ALA A 159 -13.38 -17.54 -12.52
C ALA A 159 -14.24 -18.24 -11.44
N ASP A 160 -15.52 -17.87 -11.33
CA ASP A 160 -16.48 -18.47 -10.38
C ASP A 160 -16.52 -20.02 -10.49
N GLU A 161 -16.18 -20.56 -11.66
CA GLU A 161 -16.25 -21.97 -12.03
C GLU A 161 -15.15 -22.85 -11.41
N ASP A 162 -14.00 -22.29 -11.02
CA ASP A 162 -12.85 -23.04 -10.47
C ASP A 162 -12.95 -23.29 -8.95
N THR A 163 -14.01 -22.81 -8.30
CA THR A 163 -14.17 -22.83 -6.83
C THR A 163 -14.82 -24.11 -6.29
N SER A 164 -14.47 -25.27 -6.86
CA SER A 164 -14.98 -26.58 -6.40
C SER A 164 -14.29 -27.09 -5.11
N GLU A 165 -13.25 -26.42 -4.62
CA GLU A 165 -12.54 -26.81 -3.39
C GLU A 165 -12.70 -25.72 -2.32
N LYS A 166 -13.44 -26.04 -1.24
CA LYS A 166 -13.75 -25.16 -0.09
C LYS A 166 -14.15 -23.73 -0.48
N THR A 167 -15.41 -23.58 -0.87
CA THR A 167 -16.03 -22.31 -1.21
C THR A 167 -15.88 -21.31 -0.06
N VAL A 168 -15.20 -20.18 -0.32
CA VAL A 168 -15.21 -19.01 0.58
C VAL A 168 -16.65 -18.53 0.74
N GLU A 169 -17.07 -18.18 1.95
CA GLU A 169 -18.45 -17.77 2.19
C GLU A 169 -18.79 -16.50 1.38
N ALA A 170 -20.01 -16.45 0.82
CA ALA A 170 -20.46 -15.28 0.08
C ALA A 170 -20.45 -13.98 0.91
N ALA A 171 -20.56 -14.09 2.24
CA ALA A 171 -20.41 -12.97 3.17
C ALA A 171 -18.97 -12.41 3.14
N ASP A 172 -17.96 -13.28 3.21
CA ASP A 172 -16.55 -12.91 3.18
C ASP A 172 -16.13 -12.32 1.84
N LEU A 173 -16.67 -12.84 0.74
CA LEU A 173 -16.48 -12.29 -0.61
C LEU A 173 -16.99 -10.84 -0.68
N ARG A 174 -18.23 -10.61 -0.23
CA ARG A 174 -18.84 -9.27 -0.24
C ARG A 174 -18.12 -8.32 0.70
N GLN A 175 -17.75 -8.78 1.89
CA GLN A 175 -17.02 -7.96 2.84
C GLN A 175 -15.65 -7.58 2.29
N SER A 176 -14.93 -8.53 1.68
CA SER A 176 -13.63 -8.27 1.08
C SER A 176 -13.72 -7.31 -0.11
N ALA A 177 -14.74 -7.43 -0.95
CA ALA A 177 -14.97 -6.47 -2.04
C ALA A 177 -15.20 -5.04 -1.51
N ARG A 178 -15.96 -4.89 -0.41
CA ARG A 178 -16.14 -3.59 0.26
C ARG A 178 -14.82 -3.06 0.83
N THR A 179 -14.06 -3.91 1.52
CA THR A 179 -12.76 -3.54 2.07
C THR A 179 -11.80 -3.05 0.99
N VAL A 180 -11.75 -3.72 -0.17
CA VAL A 180 -10.93 -3.27 -1.32
C VAL A 180 -11.38 -1.90 -1.82
N ALA A 181 -12.69 -1.69 -2.01
CA ALA A 181 -13.22 -0.42 -2.48
C ALA A 181 -12.96 0.73 -1.49
N GLU A 182 -13.14 0.48 -0.19
CA GLU A 182 -12.89 1.44 0.88
C GLU A 182 -11.42 1.86 0.92
N HIS A 183 -10.49 0.90 0.95
CA HIS A 183 -9.07 1.20 0.99
C HIS A 183 -8.55 1.84 -0.29
N ALA A 184 -9.15 1.54 -1.45
CA ALA A 184 -8.84 2.24 -2.69
C ALA A 184 -9.25 3.72 -2.61
N ASP A 185 -10.42 4.04 -2.04
CA ASP A 185 -10.82 5.44 -1.85
C ASP A 185 -9.98 6.16 -0.78
N LEU A 186 -9.65 5.49 0.33
CA LEU A 186 -8.75 6.07 1.34
C LEU A 186 -7.36 6.39 0.77
N LEU A 187 -6.80 5.48 -0.04
CA LEU A 187 -5.52 5.69 -0.70
C LEU A 187 -5.62 6.79 -1.77
N ARG A 188 -6.72 6.86 -2.53
CA ARG A 188 -6.99 7.98 -3.44
C ARG A 188 -6.98 9.33 -2.69
N ARG A 189 -7.64 9.42 -1.53
CA ARG A 189 -7.64 10.64 -0.70
C ARG A 189 -6.24 10.99 -0.20
N LEU A 190 -5.42 9.99 0.15
CA LEU A 190 -4.01 10.20 0.52
C LEU A 190 -3.19 10.81 -0.64
N LEU A 191 -3.54 10.46 -1.88
CA LEU A 191 -2.91 10.98 -3.10
C LEU A 191 -3.45 12.35 -3.55
N GLU A 192 -4.55 12.83 -2.97
CA GLU A 192 -5.26 14.04 -3.42
C GLU A 192 -4.35 15.29 -3.57
N PRO A 193 -3.38 15.56 -2.68
CA PRO A 193 -2.47 16.70 -2.87
C PRO A 193 -1.66 16.62 -4.18
N TYR A 194 -1.34 15.41 -4.65
CA TYR A 194 -0.62 15.21 -5.90
C TYR A 194 -1.54 15.21 -7.11
N LEU A 195 -2.75 14.65 -6.98
CA LEU A 195 -3.76 14.60 -8.04
C LEU A 195 -4.32 16.00 -8.36
N SER A 196 -4.52 16.83 -7.35
CA SER A 196 -4.97 18.22 -7.48
C SER A 196 -3.87 19.21 -7.87
N GLY A 197 -2.61 18.76 -7.93
CA GLY A 197 -1.45 19.60 -8.24
C GLY A 197 -0.98 20.50 -7.09
N GLN A 198 -1.55 20.37 -5.88
CA GLN A 198 -1.07 21.08 -4.68
C GLN A 198 0.38 20.72 -4.32
N ARG A 199 0.78 19.47 -4.60
CA ARG A 199 2.13 18.96 -4.41
C ARG A 199 2.68 18.42 -5.72
N HIS A 200 3.91 18.81 -6.05
CA HIS A 200 4.53 18.39 -7.29
C HIS A 200 4.79 16.87 -7.30
N VAL A 201 4.40 16.20 -8.39
CA VAL A 201 4.43 14.74 -8.51
C VAL A 201 5.84 14.14 -8.46
N SER A 202 6.89 14.92 -8.67
CA SER A 202 8.29 14.45 -8.53
C SER A 202 8.68 14.06 -7.10
N PHE A 203 7.92 14.53 -6.10
CA PHE A 203 8.14 14.19 -4.69
C PHE A 203 7.43 12.89 -4.29
N LEU A 204 6.59 12.33 -5.16
CA LEU A 204 5.85 11.11 -4.85
C LEU A 204 6.79 9.90 -4.97
N PRO A 205 7.01 9.11 -3.90
CA PRO A 205 7.90 7.95 -3.95
C PRO A 205 7.39 6.92 -4.97
N PRO A 206 8.28 6.23 -5.72
CA PRO A 206 7.88 5.27 -6.75
C PRO A 206 6.92 4.17 -6.25
N LEU A 207 7.08 3.72 -5.01
CA LEU A 207 6.19 2.73 -4.39
C LEU A 207 4.77 3.27 -4.21
N VAL A 208 4.64 4.56 -3.88
CA VAL A 208 3.35 5.23 -3.73
C VAL A 208 2.69 5.43 -5.09
N SER A 209 3.47 5.70 -6.13
CA SER A 209 2.99 5.75 -7.52
C SER A 209 2.51 4.39 -8.01
N TYR A 210 3.21 3.29 -7.66
CA TYR A 210 2.69 1.94 -7.92
C TYR A 210 1.35 1.71 -7.22
N ALA A 211 1.19 2.23 -6.00
CA ALA A 211 -0.08 2.17 -5.30
C ALA A 211 -1.20 2.97 -5.98
N ALA A 212 -0.89 4.15 -6.53
CA ALA A 212 -1.80 4.92 -7.35
C ALA A 212 -2.27 4.12 -8.58
N PHE A 213 -1.34 3.44 -9.26
CA PHE A 213 -1.68 2.55 -10.37
C PHE A 213 -2.66 1.44 -9.94
N VAL A 214 -2.39 0.74 -8.83
CA VAL A 214 -3.28 -0.30 -8.29
C VAL A 214 -4.68 0.24 -8.03
N VAL A 215 -4.80 1.42 -7.41
CA VAL A 215 -6.09 2.07 -7.17
C VAL A 215 -6.81 2.43 -8.47
N GLY A 216 -6.09 2.93 -9.47
CA GLY A 216 -6.65 3.19 -10.80
C GLY A 216 -7.26 1.94 -11.42
N ILE A 217 -6.57 0.79 -11.33
CA ILE A 217 -7.10 -0.50 -11.81
C ILE A 217 -8.33 -0.93 -11.02
N VAL A 218 -8.31 -0.84 -9.69
CA VAL A 218 -9.48 -1.17 -8.84
C VAL A 218 -10.70 -0.32 -9.24
N PHE A 219 -10.52 0.99 -9.43
CA PHE A 219 -11.60 1.87 -9.87
C PHE A 219 -12.11 1.52 -11.27
N LEU A 220 -11.23 1.23 -12.22
CA LEU A 220 -11.62 0.78 -13.56
C LEU A 220 -12.41 -0.52 -13.52
N LEU A 221 -11.96 -1.53 -12.75
CA LEU A 221 -12.65 -2.81 -12.63
C LEU A 221 -14.04 -2.66 -11.99
N MET A 222 -14.15 -1.81 -10.95
CA MET A 222 -15.45 -1.48 -10.36
C MET A 222 -16.37 -0.75 -11.34
N GLU A 223 -15.82 0.15 -12.16
CA GLU A 223 -16.58 0.91 -13.15
C GLU A 223 -17.12 0.00 -14.27
N ILE A 224 -16.27 -0.89 -14.79
CA ILE A 224 -16.63 -1.86 -15.84
C ILE A 224 -17.69 -2.86 -15.35
N SER A 225 -17.58 -3.29 -14.10
CA SER A 225 -18.44 -4.35 -13.53
C SER A 225 -19.74 -3.83 -12.95
N CYS A 226 -19.76 -2.57 -12.51
CA CYS A 226 -20.94 -1.89 -12.02
C CYS A 226 -21.21 -0.60 -12.83
N PRO A 227 -21.52 -0.68 -14.13
CA PRO A 227 -21.93 0.48 -14.91
C PRO A 227 -23.34 0.88 -14.45
N SER A 228 -23.44 1.69 -13.38
CA SER A 228 -24.73 2.09 -12.84
C SER A 228 -25.40 3.16 -13.69
N ARG A 229 -26.18 2.69 -14.66
CA ARG A 229 -27.49 3.26 -15.04
C ARG A 229 -27.49 4.79 -15.24
N SER A 230 -27.02 5.20 -16.40
CA SER A 230 -27.35 6.49 -17.05
C SER A 230 -28.84 6.66 -17.40
N SER A 231 -29.75 5.85 -16.85
CA SER A 231 -31.19 5.99 -17.04
C SER A 231 -31.85 6.13 -15.68
N GLY A 232 -32.26 7.36 -15.36
CA GLY A 232 -32.94 7.71 -14.13
C GLY A 232 -34.17 6.86 -13.91
N ILE A 233 -34.09 5.91 -12.97
CA ILE A 233 -35.24 5.36 -12.25
C ILE A 233 -34.79 5.19 -10.80
N ASN A 234 -35.35 6.07 -9.96
CA ASN A 234 -35.29 6.00 -8.51
C ASN A 234 -35.77 4.61 -8.04
N VAL A 235 -34.86 3.80 -7.50
CA VAL A 235 -35.23 2.66 -6.66
C VAL A 235 -34.34 2.69 -5.43
N ASN A 236 -34.92 3.18 -4.34
CA ASN A 236 -34.35 3.13 -3.01
C ASN A 236 -33.98 1.68 -2.66
N GLY A 237 -32.72 1.44 -2.28
CA GLY A 237 -32.36 0.15 -1.69
C GLY A 237 -30.91 -0.28 -1.84
N LEU A 238 -29.93 0.54 -1.46
CA LEU A 238 -28.67 0.04 -0.89
C LEU A 238 -27.99 1.18 -0.13
N GLY A 239 -28.24 1.25 1.17
CA GLY A 239 -27.65 2.25 2.06
C GLY A 239 -26.15 2.05 2.21
N VAL A 240 -25.38 2.93 1.59
CA VAL A 240 -24.07 3.36 2.11
C VAL A 240 -24.24 4.85 2.37
N GLU A 241 -24.51 5.20 3.62
CA GLU A 241 -24.52 6.59 4.07
C GLU A 241 -23.07 7.08 4.11
N THR A 242 -22.61 7.64 2.99
CA THR A 242 -21.42 8.48 2.99
C THR A 242 -21.81 9.84 3.57
N CYS A 243 -21.33 10.14 4.78
CA CYS A 243 -21.35 11.47 5.36
C CYS A 243 -20.51 12.42 4.48
N GLY A 244 -21.19 13.23 3.67
CA GLY A 244 -20.57 14.23 2.81
C GLY A 244 -21.65 14.98 2.05
N ASN A 245 -21.88 16.23 2.43
CA ASN A 245 -22.95 17.09 1.95
C ASN A 245 -22.83 17.33 0.43
N GLY A 246 -23.88 17.02 -0.33
CA GLY A 246 -24.11 17.56 -1.68
C GLY A 246 -23.66 16.71 -2.87
N ASN A 247 -24.58 15.87 -3.37
CA ASN A 247 -24.88 15.70 -4.79
C ASN A 247 -23.71 15.45 -5.78
N GLU A 248 -23.03 14.31 -5.70
CA GLU A 248 -22.17 13.84 -6.80
C GLU A 248 -22.34 12.34 -7.08
N ASN A 249 -22.65 12.04 -8.34
CA ASN A 249 -22.65 10.71 -8.92
C ASN A 249 -21.29 10.03 -8.66
N GLY A 250 -21.23 9.06 -7.75
CA GLY A 250 -19.99 8.36 -7.38
C GLY A 250 -19.25 7.69 -8.55
N GLN A 251 -19.92 7.53 -9.70
CA GLN A 251 -19.38 7.00 -10.95
C GLN A 251 -18.50 8.01 -11.71
N GLY A 252 -18.94 9.27 -11.82
CA GLY A 252 -18.14 10.34 -12.46
C GLY A 252 -16.88 10.68 -11.65
N CYS A 253 -16.96 10.56 -10.33
CA CYS A 253 -15.84 10.77 -9.42
C CYS A 253 -14.72 9.71 -9.61
N ARG A 254 -15.08 8.43 -9.81
CA ARG A 254 -14.10 7.34 -10.01
C ARG A 254 -13.36 7.46 -11.33
N LEU A 255 -14.07 7.68 -12.44
CA LEU A 255 -13.42 7.87 -13.75
C LEU A 255 -12.54 9.12 -13.79
N SER A 256 -12.99 10.21 -13.17
CA SER A 256 -12.17 11.41 -12.98
C SER A 256 -10.89 11.10 -12.17
N ALA A 257 -11.03 10.35 -11.07
CA ALA A 257 -9.88 9.91 -10.28
C ALA A 257 -8.92 9.03 -11.09
N VAL A 258 -9.42 8.10 -11.89
CA VAL A 258 -8.60 7.28 -12.81
C VAL A 258 -7.85 8.17 -13.79
N GLN A 259 -8.51 9.16 -14.40
CA GLN A 259 -7.85 10.09 -15.32
C GLN A 259 -6.73 10.88 -14.64
N SER A 260 -6.97 11.39 -13.44
CA SER A 260 -5.96 12.09 -12.64
C SER A 260 -4.78 11.19 -12.28
N ILE A 261 -5.04 9.93 -11.92
CA ILE A 261 -4.00 8.93 -11.65
C ILE A 261 -3.17 8.65 -12.91
N LEU A 262 -3.81 8.48 -14.07
CA LEU A 262 -3.10 8.26 -15.33
C LEU A 262 -2.19 9.43 -15.70
N ASN A 263 -2.68 10.67 -15.53
CA ASN A 263 -1.88 11.87 -15.74
C ASN A 263 -0.66 11.92 -14.80
N LEU A 264 -0.87 11.61 -13.52
CA LEU A 264 0.20 11.55 -12.53
C LEU A 264 1.27 10.51 -12.91
N LEU A 265 0.84 9.32 -13.35
CA LEU A 265 1.73 8.24 -13.76
C LEU A 265 2.50 8.58 -15.04
N ASP A 266 1.88 9.29 -15.99
CA ASP A 266 2.56 9.70 -17.22
C ASP A 266 3.70 10.70 -16.93
N ILE A 267 3.49 11.65 -16.01
CA ILE A 267 4.55 12.56 -15.57
C ILE A 267 5.67 11.78 -14.86
N GLN A 268 5.32 10.83 -13.99
CA GLN A 268 6.26 9.98 -13.27
C GLN A 268 7.09 9.07 -14.18
N ARG A 269 6.54 8.66 -15.33
CA ARG A 269 7.18 7.78 -16.30
C ARG A 269 8.55 8.28 -16.76
N VAL A 270 8.75 9.60 -16.83
CA VAL A 270 10.04 10.21 -17.20
C VAL A 270 11.16 9.77 -16.26
N TYR A 271 10.88 9.68 -14.96
CA TYR A 271 11.87 9.27 -13.95
C TYR A 271 12.16 7.76 -14.00
N TRP A 272 11.20 6.94 -14.43
CA TRP A 272 11.39 5.49 -14.56
C TRP A 272 12.15 5.10 -15.83
N ARG A 273 12.26 5.99 -16.84
CA ARG A 273 13.10 5.75 -18.03
C ARG A 273 14.58 5.50 -17.68
N ALA A 274 15.07 6.08 -16.58
CA ALA A 274 16.43 5.84 -16.11
C ALA A 274 16.65 4.38 -15.65
N LEU A 275 15.62 3.76 -15.06
CA LEU A 275 15.64 2.35 -14.67
C LEU A 275 15.68 1.40 -15.88
N GLN A 276 15.41 1.89 -17.10
CA GLN A 276 15.47 1.09 -18.32
C GLN A 276 16.92 0.91 -18.85
N ARG A 277 17.93 1.56 -18.27
CA ARG A 277 19.27 1.72 -18.89
C ARG A 277 20.48 1.07 -18.19
N PRO A 278 20.28 -0.01 -17.41
CA PRO A 278 21.22 -1.14 -17.56
C PRO A 278 20.52 -2.51 -17.71
N VAL A 279 19.21 -2.55 -17.99
CA VAL A 279 18.42 -3.80 -18.08
C VAL A 279 18.51 -4.42 -19.49
N ARG A 280 19.73 -4.52 -20.05
CA ARG A 280 20.02 -5.41 -21.19
C ARG A 280 20.60 -6.76 -20.75
N LEU A 281 20.76 -6.99 -19.45
CA LEU A 281 21.09 -8.29 -18.88
C LEU A 281 19.89 -8.78 -18.06
N SER A 282 19.10 -9.63 -18.70
CA SER A 282 18.29 -10.69 -18.09
C SER A 282 17.44 -10.32 -16.87
N TRP A 283 16.33 -9.61 -17.10
CA TRP A 283 15.13 -9.80 -16.28
C TRP A 283 13.95 -9.99 -17.23
N SER A 284 13.44 -11.21 -17.31
CA SER A 284 12.08 -11.49 -17.76
C SER A 284 11.14 -11.27 -16.55
N LEU A 285 10.03 -10.58 -16.83
CA LEU A 285 8.79 -10.46 -16.04
C LEU A 285 8.74 -9.52 -14.82
N GLY A 286 7.72 -8.65 -14.83
CA GLY A 286 7.23 -7.87 -13.69
C GLY A 286 6.90 -6.40 -14.01
N VAL A 287 7.85 -5.67 -14.62
CA VAL A 287 7.67 -4.23 -14.94
C VAL A 287 7.25 -4.03 -16.40
N VAL A 288 7.54 -5.01 -17.27
CA VAL A 288 7.18 -4.96 -18.69
C VAL A 288 5.67 -5.04 -18.87
N ASP A 289 4.96 -5.88 -18.11
CA ASP A 289 3.49 -6.00 -18.20
C ASP A 289 2.75 -4.71 -17.82
N CYS A 290 3.26 -3.93 -16.85
CA CYS A 290 2.67 -2.63 -16.50
C CYS A 290 2.88 -1.57 -17.61
N LEU A 291 4.03 -1.60 -18.29
CA LEU A 291 4.30 -0.71 -19.42
C LEU A 291 3.56 -1.15 -20.69
N GLU A 292 3.29 -2.46 -20.86
CA GLU A 292 2.51 -3.02 -21.96
C GLU A 292 1.01 -2.73 -21.78
N LEU A 293 0.48 -2.79 -20.55
CA LEU A 293 -0.89 -2.33 -20.24
C LEU A 293 -1.06 -0.83 -20.52
N CYS A 294 -0.09 0.01 -20.11
CA CYS A 294 -0.08 1.44 -20.47
C CYS A 294 0.06 1.67 -21.97
N ARG A 295 0.74 0.79 -22.72
CA ARG A 295 0.88 0.89 -24.17
C ARG A 295 -0.43 0.51 -24.88
N VAL A 296 -1.10 -0.56 -24.45
CA VAL A 296 -2.40 -1.00 -24.99
C VAL A 296 -3.49 0.05 -24.74
N LEU A 297 -3.47 0.73 -23.59
CA LEU A 297 -4.44 1.79 -23.25
C LEU A 297 -4.17 3.13 -23.95
N THR A 298 -2.96 3.36 -24.49
CA THR A 298 -2.59 4.63 -25.15
C THR A 298 -2.57 4.56 -26.68
N THR A 299 -2.65 3.36 -27.28
CA THR A 299 -2.69 3.17 -28.75
C THR A 299 -4.07 2.79 -29.29
N GLY A 300 -5.14 2.99 -28.51
CA GLY A 300 -6.52 2.86 -28.97
C GLY A 300 -7.02 4.15 -29.63
N SER A 301 -6.61 4.40 -30.86
CA SER A 301 -7.26 5.31 -31.82
C SER A 301 -7.14 4.73 -33.21
#